data_AF-D8QG16-F1
#
_entry.id   AF-D8QG16-F1
#
_cell.length_a   1.000
_cell.length_b   1.000
_cell.length_c   1.000
_cell.angle_alpha   90.00
_cell.angle_beta   90.00
_cell.angle_gamma   90.00
#
_symmetry.space_group_name_H-M   'P 1'
#
loop_
_entity.id
_entity.type
_entity.pdbx_description
1 polymer ?
#
loop_
_entity_poly.entity_id
_entity_poly.type
_entity_poly.pdbx_seq_one_letter_code
_entity_poly.pdbx_strand_id
1 'polypeptide(L)'
;MKSFTVSAFAMILMLAGQALAQFVVTVGTQNFTATELLDLPSSMPVDACKTQCDPARQNIQACGDDTSCLCREDTVASLLTCEQCMLIALIVANIKMPDPRVGNQVVLAGYAAACNASNPSVTLNATQTALAIPTADLDGKPFDWAGPSGIFLPLPALVFAVGTATLLGCGSLYLLSNL
;
A
#
# COMPACT_ATOMS: atom_id res chain seq x y z
N MET A 1 -43.68 25.62 -29.11
CA MET A 1 -43.05 25.77 -27.77
C MET A 1 -42.72 24.44 -27.07
N LYS A 2 -43.20 23.26 -27.51
CA LYS A 2 -42.90 21.97 -26.86
C LYS A 2 -41.53 21.35 -27.21
N SER A 3 -40.86 21.78 -28.27
CA SER A 3 -39.55 21.20 -28.68
C SER A 3 -38.35 21.73 -27.89
N PHE A 4 -38.47 22.87 -27.19
CA PHE A 4 -37.32 23.49 -26.51
C PHE A 4 -37.02 22.83 -25.14
N THR A 5 -38.01 22.23 -24.49
CA THR A 5 -37.85 21.57 -23.18
C THR A 5 -37.20 20.19 -23.25
N VAL A 6 -37.30 19.48 -24.38
CA VAL A 6 -36.70 18.14 -24.56
C VAL A 6 -35.18 18.23 -24.76
N SER A 7 -34.68 19.29 -25.42
CA SER A 7 -33.25 19.49 -25.67
C SER A 7 -32.46 19.82 -24.40
N ALA A 8 -33.06 20.58 -23.47
CA ALA A 8 -32.43 20.91 -22.19
C ALA A 8 -32.23 19.69 -21.28
N PHE A 9 -33.14 18.71 -21.32
CA PHE A 9 -33.04 17.50 -20.50
C PHE A 9 -31.91 16.55 -20.97
N ALA A 10 -31.60 16.54 -22.27
CA ALA A 10 -30.53 15.71 -22.82
C ALA A 10 -29.13 16.19 -22.45
N MET A 11 -28.90 17.52 -22.38
CA MET A 11 -27.60 18.07 -21.94
C MET A 11 -27.32 17.83 -20.45
N ILE A 12 -28.34 17.88 -19.58
CA ILE A 12 -28.18 17.63 -18.14
C ILE A 12 -27.81 16.16 -17.88
N LEU A 13 -28.35 15.22 -18.66
CA LEU A 13 -28.01 13.80 -18.56
C LEU A 13 -26.58 13.50 -19.04
N MET A 14 -26.04 14.25 -20.01
CA MET A 14 -24.65 14.09 -20.45
C MET A 14 -23.64 14.71 -19.46
N LEU A 15 -23.99 15.78 -18.75
CA LEU A 15 -23.13 16.33 -17.68
C LEU A 15 -23.09 15.42 -16.44
N ALA A 16 -24.21 14.77 -16.09
CA ALA A 16 -24.26 13.85 -14.94
C ALA A 16 -23.43 12.58 -15.15
N GLY A 17 -23.21 12.16 -16.41
CA GLY A 17 -22.36 11.02 -16.74
C GLY A 17 -20.86 11.25 -16.50
N GLN A 18 -20.41 12.52 -16.48
CA GLN A 18 -19.00 12.83 -16.21
C GLN A 18 -18.64 12.82 -14.72
N ALA A 19 -19.65 12.89 -13.84
CA ALA A 19 -19.44 12.76 -12.39
C ALA A 19 -19.23 11.31 -11.93
N LEU A 20 -19.44 10.31 -12.79
CA LEU A 20 -19.29 8.88 -12.45
C LEU A 20 -17.96 8.27 -12.88
N ALA A 21 -17.12 9.01 -13.61
CA ALA A 21 -15.75 8.58 -13.94
C ALA A 21 -14.74 9.09 -12.88
N GLN A 22 -15.11 9.03 -11.60
CA GLN A 22 -14.20 9.37 -10.52
C GLN A 22 -13.14 8.27 -10.38
N PHE A 23 -11.88 8.66 -10.33
CA PHE A 23 -10.79 7.74 -10.08
C PHE A 23 -10.85 7.28 -8.62
N VAL A 24 -11.28 6.04 -8.40
CA VAL A 24 -11.46 5.45 -7.08
C VAL A 24 -10.48 4.31 -6.88
N VAL A 25 -9.71 4.40 -5.79
CA VAL A 25 -8.79 3.36 -5.33
C VAL A 25 -9.43 2.63 -4.16
N THR A 26 -9.63 1.32 -4.31
CA THR A 26 -10.17 0.48 -3.24
C THR A 26 -9.03 -0.10 -2.40
N VAL A 27 -9.03 0.18 -1.10
CA VAL A 27 -8.09 -0.36 -0.13
C VAL A 27 -8.88 -1.12 0.93
N GLY A 28 -8.84 -2.46 0.87
CA GLY A 28 -9.69 -3.30 1.71
C GLY A 28 -11.17 -3.11 1.38
N THR A 29 -11.93 -2.56 2.33
CA THR A 29 -13.38 -2.28 2.17
C THR A 29 -13.68 -0.80 1.95
N GLN A 30 -12.66 0.06 1.94
CA GLN A 30 -12.83 1.50 1.79
C GLN A 30 -12.39 1.95 0.40
N ASN A 31 -13.09 2.96 -0.11
CA ASN A 31 -12.83 3.57 -1.40
C ASN A 31 -12.30 4.97 -1.16
N PHE A 32 -11.17 5.29 -1.76
CA PHE A 32 -10.51 6.59 -1.64
C PHE A 32 -10.39 7.23 -3.02
N THR A 33 -10.57 8.54 -3.07
CA THR A 33 -10.17 9.32 -4.25
C THR A 33 -8.64 9.47 -4.32
N ALA A 34 -8.10 9.85 -5.48
CA ALA A 34 -6.65 10.04 -5.64
C ALA A 34 -6.08 11.06 -4.64
N THR A 35 -6.82 12.13 -4.35
CA THR A 35 -6.40 13.19 -3.42
C THR A 35 -6.48 12.75 -1.96
N GLU A 36 -7.52 12.00 -1.58
CA GLU A 36 -7.67 11.44 -0.23
C GLU A 36 -6.65 10.33 0.06
N LEU A 37 -6.09 9.71 -0.97
CA LEU A 37 -5.10 8.63 -0.79
C LEU A 37 -3.85 9.12 -0.08
N LEU A 38 -3.40 10.34 -0.39
CA LEU A 38 -2.23 10.99 0.22
C LEU A 38 -2.59 12.01 1.30
N ASP A 39 -3.88 12.21 1.59
CA ASP A 39 -4.33 13.01 2.73
C ASP A 39 -4.27 12.17 4.01
N LEU A 40 -3.03 11.99 4.44
CA LEU A 40 -2.65 11.18 5.59
C LEU A 40 -2.50 12.09 6.81
N PRO A 41 -3.08 11.74 7.97
CA PRO A 41 -2.84 12.48 9.19
C PRO A 41 -1.34 12.45 9.53
N SER A 42 -0.83 13.57 10.05
CA SER A 42 0.56 13.68 10.51
C SER A 42 0.87 12.54 11.47
N SER A 43 1.80 11.68 11.08
CA SER A 43 2.30 10.57 11.89
C SER A 43 3.80 10.45 11.66
N MET A 44 4.51 9.86 12.62
CA MET A 44 5.97 9.68 12.54
C MET A 44 6.48 9.18 11.16
N PRO A 45 5.90 8.14 10.51
CA PRO A 45 6.35 7.70 9.19
C PRO A 45 6.00 8.67 8.06
N VAL A 46 4.87 9.38 8.16
CA VAL A 46 4.44 10.38 7.17
C VAL A 46 5.34 11.61 7.22
N ASP A 47 5.68 12.07 8.43
CA ASP A 47 6.55 13.22 8.64
C ASP A 47 7.99 12.94 8.19
N ALA A 48 8.49 11.72 8.44
CA ALA A 48 9.81 11.28 7.99
C ALA A 48 9.92 11.20 6.46
N CYS A 49 8.83 10.87 5.76
CA CYS A 49 8.80 10.66 4.32
C CYS A 49 8.22 11.83 3.53
N LYS A 50 8.01 12.98 4.18
CA LYS A 50 7.36 14.15 3.58
C LYS A 50 8.06 14.59 2.29
N THR A 51 9.39 14.62 2.25
CA THR A 51 10.16 15.05 1.08
C THR A 51 9.97 14.13 -0.13
N GLN A 52 9.78 12.84 0.11
CA GLN A 52 9.55 11.81 -0.92
C GLN A 52 8.09 11.77 -1.36
N CYS A 53 7.16 12.13 -0.47
CA CYS A 53 5.72 12.15 -0.73
C CYS A 53 5.21 13.48 -1.31
N ASP A 54 5.90 14.59 -1.09
CA ASP A 54 5.49 15.91 -1.61
C ASP A 54 5.42 15.94 -3.16
N PRO A 55 6.36 15.37 -3.94
CA PRO A 55 6.24 15.30 -5.39
C PRO A 55 5.03 14.47 -5.84
N ALA A 56 4.77 13.33 -5.20
CA ALA A 56 3.61 12.51 -5.51
C ALA A 56 2.30 13.28 -5.26
N ARG A 57 2.20 13.98 -4.13
CA ARG A 57 1.04 14.81 -3.79
C ARG A 57 0.85 15.95 -4.79
N GLN A 58 1.92 16.63 -5.18
CA GLN A 58 1.86 17.70 -6.17
C GLN A 58 1.43 17.18 -7.55
N ASN A 59 1.97 16.05 -8.00
CA ASN A 59 1.61 15.44 -9.28
C ASN A 59 0.14 15.02 -9.29
N ILE A 60 -0.35 14.36 -8.23
CA ILE A 60 -1.75 13.95 -8.10
C ILE A 60 -2.69 15.17 -8.04
N GLN A 61 -2.35 16.20 -7.27
CA GLN A 61 -3.15 17.43 -7.19
C GLN A 61 -3.17 18.19 -8.53
N ALA A 62 -2.05 18.21 -9.26
CA ALA A 62 -1.97 18.84 -10.57
C ALA A 62 -2.79 18.09 -11.63
N CYS A 63 -2.90 16.76 -11.51
CA CYS A 63 -3.72 15.93 -12.40
C CYS A 63 -5.22 16.01 -12.10
N GLY A 64 -5.62 16.30 -10.86
CA GLY A 64 -7.03 16.30 -10.46
C GLY A 64 -7.69 14.93 -10.74
N ASP A 65 -8.83 14.93 -11.44
CA ASP A 65 -9.55 13.71 -11.84
C ASP A 65 -9.14 13.20 -13.25
N ASP A 66 -8.10 13.78 -13.87
CA ASP A 66 -7.61 13.30 -15.17
C ASP A 66 -6.87 11.96 -15.00
N THR A 67 -7.58 10.89 -15.29
CA THR A 67 -7.06 9.51 -15.23
C THR A 67 -5.84 9.28 -16.12
N SER A 68 -5.71 9.97 -17.25
CA SER A 68 -4.54 9.84 -18.12
C SER A 68 -3.31 10.48 -17.50
N CYS A 69 -3.49 11.57 -16.76
CA CYS A 69 -2.42 12.24 -16.02
C CYS A 69 -2.03 11.44 -14.75
N LEU A 70 -3.03 10.97 -14.00
CA LEU A 70 -2.83 10.16 -12.78
C LEU A 70 -2.07 8.86 -13.07
N CYS A 71 -2.33 8.23 -14.22
CA CYS A 71 -1.73 6.95 -14.58
C CYS A 71 -0.42 7.05 -15.36
N ARG A 72 0.17 8.25 -15.47
CA ARG A 72 1.51 8.38 -16.03
C ARG A 72 2.55 7.71 -15.15
N GLU A 73 3.60 7.21 -15.81
CA GLU A 73 4.71 6.51 -15.17
C GLU A 73 5.42 7.37 -14.10
N ASP A 74 5.56 8.68 -14.31
CA ASP A 74 6.19 9.57 -13.34
C ASP A 74 5.34 9.80 -12.08
N THR A 75 4.02 9.90 -12.24
CA THR A 75 3.09 9.99 -11.11
C THR A 75 3.15 8.70 -10.28
N VAL A 76 3.09 7.54 -10.95
CA VAL A 76 3.13 6.23 -10.29
C VAL A 76 4.49 5.98 -9.63
N ALA A 77 5.60 6.32 -10.29
CA ALA A 77 6.93 6.20 -9.71
C ALA A 77 7.13 7.09 -8.47
N SER A 78 6.57 8.30 -8.48
CA SER A 78 6.58 9.19 -7.32
C SER A 78 5.77 8.61 -6.16
N LEU A 79 4.58 8.06 -6.45
CA LEU A 79 3.74 7.38 -5.46
C LEU A 79 4.44 6.15 -4.88
N LEU A 80 5.04 5.32 -5.72
CA LEU A 80 5.82 4.15 -5.29
C LEU A 80 6.96 4.58 -4.36
N THR A 81 7.70 5.63 -4.69
CA THR A 81 8.81 6.14 -3.87
C THR A 81 8.31 6.63 -2.49
N CYS A 82 7.17 7.30 -2.46
CA CYS A 82 6.51 7.73 -1.22
C CYS A 82 6.09 6.54 -0.35
N GLU A 83 5.35 5.58 -0.91
CA GLU A 83 4.91 4.36 -0.22
C GLU A 83 6.09 3.52 0.26
N GLN A 84 7.14 3.41 -0.56
CA GLN A 84 8.37 2.72 -0.20
C GLN A 84 9.05 3.36 1.01
N CYS A 85 9.15 4.69 1.04
CA CYS A 85 9.68 5.40 2.19
C CYS A 85 8.82 5.15 3.45
N MET A 86 7.50 5.24 3.33
CA MET A 86 6.60 5.02 4.46
C MET A 86 6.70 3.60 5.01
N LEU A 87 6.81 2.60 4.14
CA LEU A 87 7.06 1.22 4.55
C LEU A 87 8.40 1.11 5.31
N ILE A 88 9.47 1.72 4.80
CA ILE A 88 10.78 1.73 5.48
C ILE A 88 10.66 2.33 6.88
N ALA A 89 10.03 3.50 6.99
CA ALA A 89 9.85 4.19 8.26
C ALA A 89 9.04 3.34 9.27
N LEU A 90 8.01 2.63 8.81
CA LEU A 90 7.24 1.69 9.64
C LEU A 90 8.11 0.53 10.15
N ILE A 91 8.94 -0.05 9.28
CA ILE A 91 9.81 -1.17 9.64
C ILE A 91 10.90 -0.73 10.63
N VAL A 92 11.54 0.40 10.39
CA VAL A 92 12.59 0.97 11.24
C VAL A 92 12.05 1.33 12.62
N ALA A 93 10.87 1.95 12.67
CA ALA A 93 10.21 2.27 13.94
C ALA A 93 9.62 1.03 14.63
N ASN A 94 9.54 -0.11 13.94
CA ASN A 94 8.91 -1.34 14.40
C ASN A 94 7.50 -1.10 14.98
N ILE A 95 6.73 -0.24 14.32
CA ILE A 95 5.36 0.09 14.71
C ILE A 95 4.37 -0.57 13.77
N LYS A 96 3.20 -0.92 14.32
CA LYS A 96 2.07 -1.35 13.50
C LYS A 96 1.64 -0.18 12.62
N MET A 97 1.29 -0.49 11.37
CA MET A 97 0.70 0.45 10.41
C MET A 97 -0.51 1.16 11.05
N PRO A 98 -0.44 2.49 11.27
CA PRO A 98 -1.50 3.24 11.95
C PRO A 98 -2.72 3.47 11.05
N ASP A 99 -2.52 3.53 9.74
CA ASP A 99 -3.55 3.74 8.72
C ASP A 99 -3.28 2.78 7.55
N PRO A 100 -4.29 2.05 7.04
CA PRO A 100 -4.11 1.07 5.96
C PRO A 100 -3.57 1.66 4.64
N ARG A 101 -3.56 2.98 4.49
CA ARG A 101 -3.00 3.70 3.33
C ARG A 101 -1.48 3.87 3.38
N VAL A 102 -0.84 3.68 4.54
CA VAL A 102 0.58 4.03 4.74
C VAL A 102 1.47 2.81 4.48
N GLY A 103 2.28 2.84 3.42
CA GLY A 103 3.31 1.84 3.14
C GLY A 103 2.73 0.47 2.81
N ASN A 104 1.67 0.41 2.01
CA ASN A 104 0.89 -0.82 1.80
C ASN A 104 0.81 -1.22 0.31
N GLN A 105 1.18 -2.48 0.02
CA GLN A 105 1.07 -3.06 -1.33
C GLN A 105 -0.35 -3.05 -1.88
N VAL A 106 -1.36 -3.17 -1.02
CA VAL A 106 -2.77 -3.16 -1.43
C VAL A 106 -3.16 -1.81 -2.04
N VAL A 107 -2.58 -0.71 -1.55
CA VAL A 107 -2.81 0.64 -2.07
C VAL A 107 -2.30 0.76 -3.50
N LEU A 108 -1.05 0.36 -3.75
CA LEU A 108 -0.44 0.39 -5.08
C LEU A 108 -1.13 -0.56 -6.06
N ALA A 109 -1.57 -1.74 -5.59
CA ALA A 109 -2.36 -2.66 -6.40
C ALA A 109 -3.74 -2.08 -6.76
N GLY A 110 -4.41 -1.41 -5.80
CA GLY A 110 -5.66 -0.70 -6.04
C GLY A 110 -5.49 0.46 -7.03
N TYR A 111 -4.41 1.23 -6.90
CA TYR A 111 -4.07 2.30 -7.83
C TYR A 111 -3.82 1.76 -9.25
N ALA A 112 -3.08 0.66 -9.37
CA ALA A 112 -2.86 -0.02 -10.65
C ALA A 112 -4.16 -0.50 -11.29
N ALA A 113 -5.05 -1.09 -10.49
CA ALA A 113 -6.35 -1.54 -10.94
C ALA A 113 -7.23 -0.37 -11.42
N ALA A 114 -7.24 0.75 -10.69
CA ALA A 114 -7.95 1.97 -11.07
C ALA A 114 -7.42 2.55 -12.39
N CYS A 115 -6.10 2.50 -12.59
CA CYS A 115 -5.48 2.92 -13.85
C CYS A 115 -5.85 2.03 -15.04
N ASN A 116 -5.77 0.71 -14.87
CA ASN A 116 -6.17 -0.24 -15.91
C ASN A 116 -7.66 -0.11 -16.26
N ALA A 117 -8.51 0.17 -15.26
CA ALA A 117 -9.95 0.37 -15.46
C ALA A 117 -10.26 1.67 -16.20
N SER A 118 -9.49 2.73 -15.95
CA SER A 118 -9.70 4.05 -16.55
C SER A 118 -9.11 4.16 -17.95
N ASN A 119 -7.96 3.53 -18.20
CA ASN A 119 -7.32 3.51 -19.49
C ASN A 119 -6.66 2.15 -19.76
N PRO A 120 -7.33 1.23 -20.50
CA PRO A 120 -6.80 -0.10 -20.76
C PRO A 120 -5.52 -0.11 -21.63
N SER A 121 -5.16 1.02 -22.23
CA SER A 121 -3.91 1.15 -23.00
C SER A 121 -2.69 1.38 -22.10
N VAL A 122 -2.91 1.83 -20.86
CA VAL A 122 -1.86 2.09 -19.87
C VAL A 122 -1.83 0.92 -18.90
N THR A 123 -0.93 -0.02 -19.16
CA THR A 123 -0.67 -1.16 -18.27
C THR A 123 0.55 -0.88 -17.41
N LEU A 124 0.33 -0.72 -16.12
CA LEU A 124 1.42 -0.58 -15.14
C LEU A 124 2.06 -1.94 -14.89
N ASN A 125 3.38 -2.00 -14.95
CA ASN A 125 4.12 -3.23 -14.70
C ASN A 125 4.17 -3.51 -13.19
N ALA A 126 4.31 -4.79 -12.82
CA ALA A 126 4.43 -5.21 -11.43
C ALA A 126 5.63 -4.53 -10.74
N THR A 127 6.72 -4.28 -11.47
CA THR A 127 7.90 -3.58 -10.94
C THR A 127 7.65 -2.11 -10.60
N GLN A 128 6.65 -1.47 -11.21
CA GLN A 128 6.29 -0.08 -10.96
C GLN A 128 5.33 0.07 -9.76
N THR A 129 4.78 -1.03 -9.26
CA THR A 129 3.76 -1.03 -8.20
C THR A 129 4.05 -1.99 -7.06
N ALA A 130 5.17 -2.72 -7.11
CA ALA A 130 5.63 -3.58 -6.02
C ALA A 130 6.54 -2.81 -5.06
N LEU A 131 6.15 -2.74 -3.78
CA LEU A 131 7.09 -2.36 -2.75
C LEU A 131 8.16 -3.44 -2.62
N ALA A 132 9.41 -3.00 -2.55
CA ALA A 132 10.53 -3.86 -2.22
C ALA A 132 10.78 -3.86 -0.72
N ILE A 133 11.33 -4.96 -0.20
CA ILE A 133 11.93 -4.92 1.13
C ILE A 133 13.20 -4.07 1.00
N PRO A 134 13.36 -3.02 1.82
CA PRO A 134 14.54 -2.16 1.74
C PRO A 134 15.82 -2.94 2.01
N THR A 135 16.84 -2.65 1.20
CA THR A 135 18.22 -3.11 1.42
C THR A 135 19.07 -2.07 2.15
N ALA A 136 18.56 -0.83 2.28
CA ALA A 136 19.16 0.26 3.05
C ALA A 136 18.10 1.03 3.86
N ASP A 137 18.51 1.57 5.00
CA ASP A 137 17.72 2.48 5.84
C ASP A 137 17.64 3.90 5.21
N LEU A 138 16.77 4.76 5.74
CA LEU A 138 16.60 6.18 5.39
C LEU A 138 17.93 6.96 5.41
N ASP A 139 18.87 6.58 6.27
CA ASP A 139 20.21 7.16 6.38
C ASP A 139 21.24 6.58 5.38
N GLY A 140 20.83 5.68 4.49
CA GLY A 140 21.73 5.00 3.53
C GLY A 140 22.60 3.90 4.14
N LYS A 141 22.34 3.51 5.40
CA LYS A 141 23.01 2.39 6.06
C LYS A 141 22.44 1.06 5.56
N PRO A 142 23.24 -0.04 5.52
CA PRO A 142 22.71 -1.36 5.23
C PRO A 142 21.53 -1.69 6.14
N PHE A 143 20.44 -2.18 5.56
CA PHE A 143 19.22 -2.47 6.30
C PHE A 143 19.39 -3.74 7.12
N ASP A 144 19.87 -3.58 8.35
CA ASP A 144 20.09 -4.68 9.30
C ASP A 144 18.87 -4.86 10.23
N TRP A 145 17.67 -4.81 9.65
CA TRP A 145 16.45 -5.06 10.41
C TRP A 145 16.36 -6.56 10.70
N ALA A 146 16.48 -6.92 11.97
CA ALA A 146 16.43 -8.30 12.47
C ALA A 146 15.06 -8.99 12.29
N GLY A 147 14.16 -8.48 11.45
CA GLY A 147 12.82 -9.03 11.28
C GLY A 147 11.91 -8.80 12.48
N PRO A 148 10.66 -9.29 12.42
CA PRO A 148 9.82 -9.51 13.60
C PRO A 148 10.41 -10.59 14.54
N SER A 149 11.59 -11.13 14.20
CA SER A 149 12.29 -12.19 14.94
C SER A 149 13.00 -11.70 16.20
N GLY A 150 12.60 -10.53 16.73
CA GLY A 150 12.83 -10.15 18.13
C GLY A 150 12.32 -11.20 19.13
N ILE A 151 11.57 -12.22 18.68
CA ILE A 151 11.50 -13.53 19.34
C ILE A 151 12.81 -14.32 19.08
N PHE A 152 13.97 -13.75 19.43
CA PHE A 152 15.06 -14.61 19.83
C PHE A 152 14.62 -15.13 21.20
N LEU A 153 14.13 -16.37 21.24
CA LEU A 153 14.12 -17.06 22.54
C LEU A 153 15.56 -16.96 23.03
N PRO A 154 15.83 -16.33 24.19
CA PRO A 154 17.17 -16.35 24.73
C PRO A 154 17.62 -17.81 24.74
N LEU A 155 18.87 -18.08 24.37
CA LEU A 155 19.46 -19.44 24.32
C LEU A 155 18.88 -20.41 25.38
N PRO A 156 18.74 -20.02 26.68
CA PRO A 156 18.07 -20.87 27.66
C PRO A 156 16.62 -21.23 27.33
N ALA A 157 15.77 -20.29 26.93
CA ALA A 157 14.38 -20.55 26.59
C ALA A 157 14.26 -21.45 25.34
N LEU A 158 15.15 -21.30 24.36
CA LEU A 158 15.19 -22.17 23.17
C LEU A 158 15.53 -23.62 23.56
N VAL A 159 16.53 -23.81 24.42
CA VAL A 159 16.90 -25.14 24.95
C VAL A 159 15.74 -25.77 25.71
N PHE A 160 15.01 -25.01 26.53
CA PHE A 160 13.83 -25.53 27.25
C PHE A 160 12.70 -25.94 26.31
N ALA A 161 12.40 -25.12 25.30
CA ALA A 161 11.33 -25.42 24.33
C ALA A 161 11.66 -26.68 23.51
N VAL A 162 12.89 -26.80 22.99
CA VAL A 162 13.32 -27.97 22.22
C VAL A 162 13.43 -29.21 23.12
N GLY A 163 13.95 -29.07 24.34
CA GLY A 163 14.09 -30.17 25.29
C GLY A 163 12.76 -30.79 25.69
N THR A 164 11.77 -29.96 26.03
CA THR A 164 10.43 -30.44 26.41
C THR A 164 9.70 -31.10 25.24
N ALA A 165 9.79 -30.53 24.03
CA ALA A 165 9.22 -31.13 22.82
C ALA A 165 9.87 -32.49 22.51
N THR A 166 11.18 -32.62 22.68
CA THR A 166 11.90 -33.88 22.42
C THR A 166 11.52 -34.95 23.45
N LEU A 167 11.41 -34.61 24.73
CA LEU A 167 11.00 -35.55 25.78
C LEU A 167 9.57 -36.06 25.56
N LEU A 168 8.65 -35.16 25.21
CA LEU A 168 7.27 -35.52 24.87
C LEU A 168 7.21 -36.38 23.60
N GLY A 169 7.98 -36.02 22.57
CA GLY A 169 8.07 -36.77 21.31
C GLY A 169 8.60 -38.19 21.53
N CYS A 170 9.73 -38.33 22.22
CA CYS A 170 10.31 -39.63 22.55
C CYS A 170 9.37 -40.46 23.44
N GLY A 171 8.70 -39.84 24.42
CA GLY A 171 7.72 -40.52 25.27
C GLY A 171 6.54 -41.08 24.47
N SER A 172 6.04 -40.32 23.49
CA SER A 172 4.94 -40.77 22.62
C SER A 172 5.34 -41.93 21.70
N LEU A 173 6.57 -41.91 21.16
CA LEU A 173 7.12 -43.00 20.35
C LEU A 173 7.32 -44.28 21.17
N TYR A 174 7.78 -44.15 22.42
CA TYR A 174 7.95 -45.29 23.32
C TYR A 174 6.61 -45.96 23.67
N LEU A 175 5.56 -45.16 23.91
CA LEU A 175 4.21 -45.67 24.14
C LEU A 175 3.66 -46.40 22.90
N LEU A 176 3.85 -45.84 21.71
CA LEU A 176 3.44 -46.48 20.44
C LEU A 176 4.21 -47.78 20.14
N SER A 177 5.44 -47.91 20.64
CA SER A 177 6.27 -49.10 20.42
C SER A 177 6.02 -50.22 21.44
N ASN A 178 5.23 -49.95 22.49
CA ASN A 178 4.85 -50.92 23.54
C ASN A 178 3.33 -51.15 23.61
N LEU A 179 2.59 -50.66 22.62
CA LEU A 179 1.20 -51.00 22.32
C LEU A 179 1.16 -52.13 21.29
#